data_AF-A0A921QZT1-F1
#
_entry.id   AF-A0A921QZT1-F1
#
_cell.length_a   1.000
_cell.length_b   1.000
_cell.length_c   1.000
_cell.angle_alpha   90.00
_cell.angle_beta   90.00
_cell.angle_gamma   90.00
#
_symmetry.space_group_name_H-M   'P 1'
#
loop_
_entity.id
_entity.type
_entity.pdbx_description
1 polymer ?
#
loop_
_entity_poly.entity_id
_entity_poly.type
_entity_poly.pdbx_seq_one_letter_code
_entity_poly.pdbx_strand_id
1 'polypeptide(L)'
;MSPGKLTLLLIVFAIALSVQPVIVNGMCTDKEKKDILQHCEDYLKHGAPIPSLHGPCCAAALEVPVLDMQCIVDLLTAKEKSEYKEANILQLKHLCYPLSSEPPTNQVMHGLKGSAAMHH
;
A
#
# COMPACT_ATOMS: atom_id res chain seq x y z
N MET A 1 -7.60 50.65 12.54
CA MET A 1 -7.78 49.41 11.77
C MET A 1 -7.80 49.80 10.29
N SER A 2 -6.69 49.61 9.56
CA SER A 2 -6.53 50.12 8.19
C SER A 2 -7.03 49.12 7.14
N PRO A 3 -7.72 49.57 6.07
CA PRO A 3 -8.39 48.70 5.10
C PRO A 3 -7.46 47.82 4.25
N GLY A 4 -6.14 48.12 4.22
CA GLY A 4 -5.17 47.33 3.45
C GLY A 4 -4.78 45.98 4.07
N LYS A 5 -5.03 45.77 5.37
CA LYS A 5 -4.67 44.51 6.05
C LYS A 5 -5.62 43.38 5.69
N LEU A 6 -6.89 43.70 5.40
CA LEU A 6 -7.89 42.71 5.04
C LEU A 6 -7.61 42.11 3.66
N THR A 7 -7.18 42.93 2.71
CA THR A 7 -6.82 42.48 1.35
C THR A 7 -5.62 41.52 1.37
N LEU A 8 -4.59 41.81 2.16
CA LEU A 8 -3.43 40.92 2.28
C LEU A 8 -3.79 39.59 2.94
N LEU A 9 -4.63 39.62 3.98
CA LEU A 9 -5.12 38.40 4.63
C LEU A 9 -5.94 37.53 3.67
N LEU A 10 -6.80 38.12 2.82
CA LEU A 10 -7.58 37.37 1.82
C LEU A 10 -6.70 36.72 0.76
N ILE A 11 -5.62 37.38 0.31
CA ILE A 11 -4.67 36.81 -0.65
C ILE A 11 -3.90 35.64 -0.03
N VAL A 12 -3.42 35.77 1.21
CA VAL A 12 -2.74 34.69 1.93
C VAL A 12 -3.69 33.51 2.20
N PHE A 13 -4.95 33.78 2.52
CA PHE A 13 -5.97 32.75 2.73
C PHE A 13 -6.29 32.01 1.43
N ALA A 14 -6.39 32.71 0.29
CA ALA A 14 -6.59 32.10 -1.02
C ALA A 14 -5.42 31.20 -1.45
N ILE A 15 -4.17 31.62 -1.18
CA ILE A 15 -2.98 30.81 -1.45
C ILE A 15 -2.96 29.57 -0.55
N ALA A 16 -3.28 29.71 0.75
CA ALA A 16 -3.38 28.58 1.67
C ALA A 16 -4.47 27.57 1.28
N LEU A 17 -5.60 28.02 0.72
CA LEU A 17 -6.67 27.15 0.22
C LEU A 17 -6.34 26.48 -1.13
N SER A 18 -5.40 27.04 -1.91
CA SER A 18 -4.90 26.40 -3.15
C SER A 18 -3.90 25.28 -2.86
N VAL A 19 -3.25 25.33 -1.70
CA VAL A 19 -2.43 24.23 -1.15
C VAL A 19 -3.29 23.44 -0.17
N GLN A 20 -4.43 22.92 -0.65
CA GLN A 20 -5.07 21.85 0.10
C GLN A 20 -4.11 20.65 0.09
N PRO A 21 -3.67 20.15 1.25
CA PRO A 21 -3.16 18.79 1.26
C PRO A 21 -4.33 17.94 0.79
N VAL A 22 -4.23 17.36 -0.40
CA VAL A 22 -5.10 16.25 -0.76
C VAL A 22 -4.88 15.26 0.36
N ILE A 23 -5.88 15.12 1.24
CA ILE A 23 -5.90 14.02 2.19
C ILE A 23 -6.06 12.78 1.31
N VAL A 24 -4.92 12.21 0.88
CA VAL A 24 -4.86 10.98 0.09
C VAL A 24 -5.20 9.84 1.03
N ASN A 25 -6.46 9.79 1.45
CA ASN A 25 -7.01 8.62 2.11
C ASN A 25 -7.26 7.58 1.03
N GLY A 26 -6.33 6.64 0.86
CA GLY A 26 -6.59 5.31 0.28
C GLY A 26 -7.03 5.24 -1.19
N MET A 27 -6.88 6.32 -1.97
CA MET A 27 -7.12 6.24 -3.42
C MET A 27 -5.81 6.08 -4.16
N CYS A 28 -5.69 4.96 -4.87
CA CYS A 28 -4.61 4.73 -5.81
C CYS A 28 -4.57 5.82 -6.88
N THR A 29 -3.41 6.03 -7.50
CA THR A 29 -3.26 6.92 -8.65
C THR A 29 -3.23 6.14 -9.97
N ASP A 30 -3.57 6.80 -11.09
CA ASP A 30 -3.40 6.20 -12.42
C ASP A 30 -1.95 5.79 -12.70
N LYS A 31 -0.99 6.50 -12.09
CA LYS A 31 0.44 6.16 -12.17
C LYS A 31 0.71 4.82 -11.48
N GLU A 32 0.24 4.63 -10.25
CA GLU A 32 0.37 3.36 -9.53
C GLU A 32 -0.28 2.21 -10.30
N LYS A 33 -1.51 2.40 -10.81
CA LYS A 33 -2.15 1.41 -11.67
C LYS A 33 -1.26 1.05 -12.85
N LYS A 34 -0.78 2.04 -13.60
CA LYS A 34 0.05 1.81 -14.78
C LYS A 34 1.34 1.06 -14.43
N ASP A 35 2.00 1.45 -13.35
CA ASP A 35 3.24 0.82 -12.90
C ASP A 35 3.00 -0.64 -12.48
N ILE A 36 1.88 -0.96 -11.81
CA ILE A 36 1.46 -2.33 -11.50
C ILE A 36 1.19 -3.14 -12.77
N LEU A 37 0.35 -2.62 -13.66
CA LEU A 37 -0.03 -3.32 -14.90
C LEU A 37 1.18 -3.60 -15.79
N GLN A 38 2.15 -2.68 -15.83
CA GLN A 38 3.37 -2.83 -16.61
C GLN A 38 4.36 -3.82 -15.99
N HIS A 39 4.67 -3.69 -14.69
CA HIS A 39 5.75 -4.50 -14.09
C HIS A 39 5.29 -5.89 -13.64
N CYS A 40 3.99 -6.08 -13.41
CA CYS A 40 3.43 -7.37 -12.98
C CYS A 40 2.68 -8.10 -14.11
N GLU A 41 2.73 -7.61 -15.35
CA GLU A 41 1.86 -8.01 -16.48
C GLU A 41 1.65 -9.52 -16.60
N ASP A 42 2.74 -10.30 -16.67
CA ASP A 42 2.68 -11.75 -16.84
C ASP A 42 1.93 -12.44 -15.71
N TYR A 43 2.23 -12.05 -14.46
CA TYR A 43 1.56 -12.57 -13.29
C TYR A 43 0.08 -12.15 -13.25
N LEU A 44 -0.24 -10.90 -13.60
CA LEU A 44 -1.62 -10.43 -13.61
C LEU A 44 -2.48 -11.14 -14.65
N LYS A 45 -1.92 -11.47 -15.82
CA LYS A 45 -2.61 -12.21 -16.89
C LYS A 45 -2.71 -13.71 -16.58
N HIS A 46 -1.60 -14.32 -16.18
CA HIS A 46 -1.48 -15.78 -16.17
C HIS A 46 -1.44 -16.38 -14.77
N GLY A 47 -1.05 -15.61 -13.75
CA GLY A 47 -0.78 -16.10 -12.39
C GLY A 47 0.63 -16.67 -12.22
N ALA A 48 1.46 -16.56 -13.26
CA ALA A 48 2.85 -17.03 -13.27
C ALA A 48 3.70 -16.19 -14.25
N PRO A 49 5.01 -16.06 -14.01
CA PRO A 49 5.72 -16.51 -12.81
C PRO A 49 5.32 -15.72 -11.56
N ILE A 50 5.54 -16.28 -10.37
CA ILE A 50 5.36 -15.54 -9.12
C ILE A 50 6.38 -14.39 -9.09
N PRO A 51 5.97 -13.14 -8.81
CA PRO A 51 6.88 -12.01 -8.73
C PRO A 51 8.00 -12.22 -7.71
N SER A 52 9.21 -11.79 -8.06
CA SER A 52 10.31 -11.72 -7.09
C SER A 52 10.02 -10.62 -6.06
N LEU A 53 10.23 -10.94 -4.78
CA LEU A 53 9.98 -10.01 -3.67
C LEU A 53 10.77 -8.69 -3.79
N HIS A 54 11.98 -8.75 -4.36
CA HIS A 54 12.84 -7.59 -4.61
C HIS A 54 12.80 -7.13 -6.07
N GLY A 55 11.89 -7.70 -6.87
CA GLY A 55 11.74 -7.39 -8.28
C GLY A 55 10.90 -6.13 -8.52
N PRO A 56 10.87 -5.65 -9.78
CA PRO A 56 10.18 -4.42 -10.14
C PRO A 56 8.66 -4.47 -9.87
N CYS A 57 8.04 -5.63 -10.03
CA CYS A 57 6.62 -5.81 -9.71
C CYS A 57 6.32 -5.55 -8.22
N CYS A 58 7.08 -6.18 -7.31
CA CYS A 58 6.87 -5.96 -5.88
C CYS A 58 7.35 -4.60 -5.41
N ALA A 59 8.38 -4.01 -6.03
CA ALA A 59 8.72 -2.61 -5.81
C ALA A 59 7.54 -1.69 -6.14
N ALA A 60 6.88 -1.87 -7.29
CA ALA A 60 5.70 -1.09 -7.65
C ALA A 60 4.51 -1.34 -6.68
N ALA A 61 4.31 -2.58 -6.24
CA ALA A 61 3.27 -2.90 -5.25
C ALA A 61 3.49 -2.17 -3.93
N LEU A 62 4.73 -2.09 -3.44
CA LEU A 62 5.07 -1.41 -2.19
C LEU A 62 4.87 0.11 -2.22
N GLU A 63 4.85 0.73 -3.41
CA GLU A 63 4.51 2.14 -3.59
C GLU A 63 3.00 2.40 -3.49
N VAL A 64 2.16 1.36 -3.59
CA VAL A 64 0.72 1.51 -3.38
C VAL A 64 0.45 1.81 -1.90
N PRO A 65 -0.28 2.88 -1.57
CA PRO A 65 -0.58 3.25 -0.19
C PRO A 65 -1.15 2.07 0.60
N VAL A 66 -0.56 1.78 1.77
CA VAL A 66 -0.91 0.67 2.67
C VAL A 66 -1.01 -0.72 2.00
N LEU A 67 -0.41 -0.89 0.82
CA LEU A 67 -0.50 -2.10 0.00
C LEU A 67 -1.95 -2.50 -0.32
N ASP A 68 -2.88 -1.54 -0.37
CA ASP A 68 -4.28 -1.79 -0.71
C ASP A 68 -4.46 -1.98 -2.22
N MET A 69 -4.32 -3.23 -2.65
CA MET A 69 -4.49 -3.59 -4.06
C MET A 69 -5.94 -3.46 -4.56
N GLN A 70 -6.93 -3.27 -3.68
CA GLN A 70 -8.32 -3.07 -4.12
C GLN A 70 -8.46 -1.75 -4.88
N CYS A 71 -7.76 -0.68 -4.46
CA CYS A 71 -7.86 0.59 -5.18
C CYS A 71 -7.27 0.52 -6.60
N ILE A 72 -6.35 -0.41 -6.88
CA ILE A 72 -5.86 -0.66 -8.26
C ILE A 72 -6.96 -1.31 -9.10
N VAL A 73 -7.69 -2.28 -8.54
CA VAL A 73 -8.81 -2.96 -9.22
C VAL A 73 -9.92 -1.98 -9.58
N ASP A 74 -10.19 -1.01 -8.70
CA ASP A 74 -11.24 -0.02 -8.89
C ASP A 74 -10.91 0.99 -10.01
N LEU A 75 -9.62 1.20 -10.30
CA LEU A 75 -9.14 2.07 -11.40
C LEU A 75 -9.03 1.36 -12.76
N LEU A 76 -9.29 0.05 -12.83
CA LEU A 76 -9.22 -0.69 -14.09
C LEU A 76 -10.37 -0.29 -15.01
N THR A 77 -10.03 -0.02 -16.27
CA THR A 77 -11.00 0.10 -17.36
C THR A 77 -11.62 -1.27 -17.68
N ALA A 78 -12.76 -1.27 -18.38
CA ALA A 78 -13.39 -2.51 -18.84
C ALA A 78 -12.46 -3.38 -19.69
N LYS A 79 -11.57 -2.75 -20.51
CA LYS A 79 -10.56 -3.46 -21.30
C LYS A 79 -9.53 -4.13 -20.39
N GLU A 80 -8.97 -3.38 -19.44
CA GLU A 80 -7.99 -3.91 -18.49
C GLU A 80 -8.58 -5.06 -17.65
N LYS A 81 -9.84 -4.95 -17.19
CA LYS A 81 -10.55 -6.04 -16.49
C LYS A 81 -10.73 -7.31 -17.32
N SER A 82 -10.76 -7.20 -18.65
CA SER A 82 -10.83 -8.36 -19.55
C SER A 82 -9.48 -9.03 -19.80
N GLU A 83 -8.39 -8.28 -19.63
CA GLU A 83 -7.01 -8.76 -19.86
C GLU A 83 -6.38 -9.30 -18.57
N TYR A 84 -6.64 -8.66 -17.43
CA TYR A 84 -6.01 -8.96 -16.15
C TYR A 84 -6.99 -9.62 -15.18
N LYS A 85 -6.49 -10.59 -14.42
CA LYS A 85 -7.28 -11.27 -13.39
C LYS A 85 -7.25 -10.45 -12.12
N GLU A 86 -8.40 -9.91 -11.71
CA GLU A 86 -8.54 -9.12 -10.48
C GLU A 86 -7.99 -9.88 -9.25
N ALA A 87 -8.24 -11.20 -9.18
CA ALA A 87 -7.72 -12.06 -8.11
C ALA A 87 -6.18 -12.05 -8.01
N ASN A 88 -5.48 -11.93 -9.14
CA ASN A 88 -4.01 -11.88 -9.15
C ASN A 88 -3.52 -10.51 -8.66
N ILE A 89 -4.21 -9.42 -9.03
CA ILE A 89 -3.89 -8.07 -8.52
C ILE A 89 -4.03 -8.05 -7.00
N LEU A 90 -5.12 -8.60 -6.47
CA LEU A 90 -5.35 -8.67 -5.02
C LEU A 90 -4.32 -9.55 -4.29
N GLN A 91 -3.75 -10.57 -4.94
CA GLN A 91 -2.72 -11.41 -4.34
C GLN A 91 -1.37 -10.72 -4.17
N LEU A 92 -1.09 -9.63 -4.91
CA LEU A 92 0.18 -8.91 -4.78
C LEU A 92 0.43 -8.45 -3.35
N LYS A 93 -0.63 -8.14 -2.58
CA LYS A 93 -0.50 -7.76 -1.17
C LYS A 93 0.12 -8.85 -0.29
N HIS A 94 -0.03 -10.12 -0.66
CA HIS A 94 0.54 -11.24 0.09
C HIS A 94 1.91 -11.65 -0.46
N LEU A 95 2.09 -11.57 -1.77
CA LEU A 95 3.33 -11.97 -2.44
C LEU A 95 4.46 -10.95 -2.25
N CYS A 96 4.10 -9.66 -2.16
CA CYS A 96 5.05 -8.57 -2.07
C CYS A 96 5.18 -7.99 -0.65
N TYR A 97 4.45 -8.53 0.34
CA TYR A 97 4.61 -8.08 1.72
C TYR A 97 5.97 -8.51 2.28
N PRO A 98 6.81 -7.59 2.75
CA PRO A 98 8.08 -7.94 3.37
C PRO A 98 7.81 -8.56 4.74
N LEU A 99 8.19 -9.82 4.92
CA LEU A 99 8.06 -10.53 6.20
C LEU A 99 8.73 -9.80 7.39
N SER A 100 9.65 -8.87 7.12
CA SER A 100 10.31 -8.05 8.15
C SER A 100 9.45 -6.94 8.75
N SER A 101 8.22 -6.75 8.27
CA SER A 101 7.30 -5.71 8.78
C SER A 101 6.28 -6.20 9.81
N GLU A 102 6.37 -7.47 10.26
CA GLU A 102 5.65 -7.91 11.46
C GLU A 102 6.15 -7.12 12.70
N PRO A 103 5.25 -6.47 13.47
CA PRO A 103 5.60 -5.95 14.78
C PRO A 103 6.10 -7.09 15.67
N PRO A 104 7.04 -6.86 16.59
CA PRO A 104 7.46 -7.90 17.53
C PRO A 104 6.24 -8.35 18.34
N THR A 105 5.67 -9.52 18.01
CA THR A 105 4.70 -10.17 18.87
C THR A 105 5.37 -10.40 20.22
N ASN A 106 4.86 -9.73 21.24
CA ASN A 106 5.20 -9.96 22.63
C ASN A 106 4.92 -11.42 22.97
N GLN A 107 5.89 -12.30 22.72
CA GLN A 107 5.92 -13.66 23.23
C GLN A 107 6.21 -13.53 24.72
N VAL A 108 5.13 -13.36 25.48
CA VAL A 108 5.14 -13.49 26.92
C VAL A 108 5.65 -14.90 27.21
N MET A 109 6.88 -15.01 27.71
CA MET A 109 7.42 -16.27 28.19
C MET A 109 6.74 -16.62 29.52
N HIS A 110 5.46 -16.98 29.45
CA HIS A 110 4.75 -17.64 30.52
C HIS A 110 5.12 -19.13 30.52
N GLY A 111 5.97 -19.50 31.48
CA GLY A 111 5.85 -20.72 32.26
C GLY A 111 5.99 -22.06 31.53
N LEU A 112 7.17 -22.65 31.62
CA LEU A 112 7.29 -24.09 31.82
C LEU A 112 7.67 -24.36 33.27
N LYS A 113 6.65 -24.69 34.07
CA LYS A 113 6.78 -25.29 35.40
C LYS A 113 6.60 -26.81 35.26
N GLY A 114 7.55 -27.58 35.76
CA GLY A 114 7.47 -29.04 35.98
C GLY A 114 8.88 -29.64 36.04
N SER A 115 9.56 -29.68 37.21
CA SER A 115 9.50 -30.69 38.28
C SER A 115 9.94 -32.12 37.90
N ALA A 116 11.13 -32.49 38.37
CA ALA A 116 11.59 -33.81 38.89
C ALA A 116 13.13 -33.73 39.05
N ALA A 117 13.83 -34.24 40.07
CA ALA A 117 13.51 -35.01 41.25
C ALA A 117 14.66 -34.92 42.27
N MET A 118 14.35 -35.36 43.49
CA MET A 118 15.10 -35.40 44.74
C MET A 118 16.40 -36.27 44.75
N HIS A 119 17.40 -35.77 45.51
CA HIS A 119 18.24 -36.44 46.51
C HIS A 119 18.83 -37.85 46.26
N HIS A 120 20.17 -37.97 46.36
CA HIS A 120 20.87 -38.50 47.54
C HIS A 120 22.37 -38.18 47.50
#